data_AF-A0A061E144-F1
#
_entry.id   AF-A0A061E144-F1
#
_cell.length_a   1.000
_cell.length_b   1.000
_cell.length_c   1.000
_cell.angle_alpha   90.00
_cell.angle_beta   90.00
_cell.angle_gamma   90.00
#
_symmetry.space_group_name_H-M   'P 1'
#
loop_
_entity.id
_entity.type
_entity.pdbx_description
1 polymer ?
#
loop_
_entity_poly.entity_id
_entity_poly.type
_entity_poly.pdbx_seq_one_letter_code
_entity_poly.pdbx_strand_id
1 'polypeptide(L)'
;MGHHITVISSSDNKREEALEHLGVDEYLVSSDKKGMQGAGKSILVGPVDDPLQFISSNIFLESRSTVGSLTESVKETEELLEFWKEKGLRSMNEIIKMEYINTAFQRLEQNDVRYRFVVHVAGSKL
;
A
#
# COMPACT_ATOMS: atom_id res chain seq x y z
N MET A 1 -14.76 -2.29 14.25
CA MET A 1 -13.90 -1.22 14.79
C MET A 1 -13.17 -0.61 13.61
N GLY A 2 -13.23 0.72 13.45
CA GLY A 2 -12.45 1.42 12.43
C GLY A 2 -11.12 1.86 13.03
N HIS A 3 -10.04 1.70 12.29
CA HIS A 3 -8.73 2.23 12.69
C HIS A 3 -8.62 3.68 12.22
N HIS A 4 -7.89 4.50 12.98
CA HIS A 4 -7.42 5.79 12.48
C HIS A 4 -6.26 5.52 11.51
N ILE A 5 -6.37 6.00 10.28
CA ILE A 5 -5.42 5.75 9.20
C ILE A 5 -4.68 7.04 8.86
N THR A 6 -3.36 7.03 9.03
CA THR A 6 -2.46 8.10 8.58
C THR A 6 -1.64 7.60 7.39
N VAL A 7 -1.67 8.32 6.27
CA VAL A 7 -0.76 8.06 5.14
C VAL A 7 0.54 8.82 5.34
N ILE A 8 1.66 8.16 5.10
CA ILE A 8 3.00 8.75 5.12
C ILE A 8 3.56 8.70 3.70
N SER A 9 4.02 9.84 3.18
CA SER A 9 4.56 9.96 1.83
C SER A 9 5.82 10.83 1.80
N SER A 10 6.65 10.70 0.77
CA SER A 10 7.85 11.53 0.61
C SER A 10 7.56 12.97 0.16
N SER A 11 6.39 13.22 -0.43
CA SER A 11 5.95 14.53 -0.92
C SER A 11 4.44 14.72 -0.75
N ASP A 12 3.95 15.92 -1.08
CA ASP A 12 2.54 16.26 -0.90
C ASP A 12 1.64 15.87 -2.08
N ASN A 13 2.21 15.38 -3.17
CA ASN A 13 1.51 15.16 -4.45
C ASN A 13 0.30 14.21 -4.35
N LYS A 14 0.23 13.38 -3.32
CA LYS A 14 -0.82 12.37 -3.10
C LYS A 14 -1.79 12.73 -1.97
N ARG A 15 -1.70 13.95 -1.40
CA ARG A 15 -2.52 14.36 -0.24
C ARG A 15 -4.01 14.35 -0.58
N GLU A 16 -4.41 15.02 -1.65
CA GLU A 16 -5.81 15.09 -2.09
C GLU A 16 -6.36 13.67 -2.34
N GLU A 17 -5.62 12.86 -3.08
CA GLU A 17 -5.96 11.47 -3.32
C GLU A 17 -6.14 10.65 -2.04
N ALA A 18 -5.23 10.78 -1.08
CA ALA A 18 -5.32 10.05 0.18
C ALA A 18 -6.53 10.48 1.01
N LEU A 19 -6.75 11.79 1.17
CA LEU A 19 -7.81 12.32 2.02
C LEU A 19 -9.19 12.16 1.38
N GLU A 20 -9.33 12.51 0.10
CA GLU A 20 -10.64 12.59 -0.54
C GLU A 20 -11.06 11.28 -1.20
N HIS A 21 -10.13 10.55 -1.81
CA HIS A 21 -10.45 9.34 -2.55
C HIS A 21 -10.24 8.05 -1.75
N LEU A 22 -9.19 7.98 -0.93
CA LEU A 22 -8.96 6.84 -0.03
C LEU A 22 -9.66 7.00 1.33
N GLY A 23 -10.02 8.23 1.71
CA GLY A 23 -10.76 8.50 2.95
C GLY A 23 -9.92 8.29 4.22
N VAL A 24 -8.62 8.57 4.17
CA VAL A 24 -7.74 8.46 5.34
C VAL A 24 -7.96 9.62 6.30
N ASP A 25 -7.72 9.40 7.59
CA ASP A 25 -7.95 10.42 8.62
C ASP A 25 -6.87 11.50 8.63
N GLU A 26 -5.63 11.14 8.28
CA GLU A 26 -4.48 12.06 8.31
C GLU A 26 -3.46 11.78 7.18
N TYR A 27 -2.70 12.80 6.78
CA TYR A 27 -1.61 12.69 5.83
C TYR A 27 -0.36 13.43 6.31
N LEU A 28 0.76 12.72 6.38
CA LEU A 28 2.06 13.20 6.79
C LEU A 28 3.09 13.10 5.65
N VAL A 29 3.92 14.13 5.54
CA VAL A 29 5.13 14.07 4.71
C VAL A 29 6.27 13.55 5.59
N SER A 30 7.04 12.58 5.11
CA SER A 30 8.04 11.84 5.90
C SER A 30 9.17 12.71 6.46
N SER A 31 9.36 13.92 5.96
CA SER A 31 10.28 14.92 6.49
C SER A 31 9.78 15.59 7.79
N ASP A 32 8.49 15.45 8.13
CA ASP A 32 7.93 15.91 9.41
C ASP A 32 8.39 15.01 10.57
N LYS A 33 9.47 15.42 11.22
CA LYS A 33 10.05 14.70 12.35
C LYS A 33 9.10 14.56 13.54
N LYS A 34 8.16 15.49 13.73
CA LYS A 34 7.24 15.46 14.88
C LYS A 34 6.12 14.46 14.61
N GLY A 35 5.53 14.49 13.41
CA GLY A 35 4.50 13.53 13.00
C GLY A 35 5.02 12.08 13.01
N MET A 36 6.27 11.87 12.61
CA MET A 36 6.89 10.54 12.55
C MET A 36 7.20 9.91 13.94
N GLN A 37 7.09 10.66 15.04
CA GLN A 37 7.37 10.13 16.38
C GLN A 37 6.32 9.11 16.84
N GLY A 38 5.11 9.11 16.27
CA GLY A 38 4.00 8.24 16.71
C GLY A 38 4.12 6.75 16.33
N ALA A 39 5.06 6.37 15.45
CA ALA A 39 5.14 5.00 14.93
C ALA A 39 5.73 4.01 15.96
N GLY A 40 4.89 3.14 16.52
CA GLY A 40 5.31 2.08 17.47
C GLY A 40 5.79 0.78 16.81
N LYS A 41 5.05 0.26 15.82
CA LYS A 41 5.40 -0.97 15.10
C LYS A 41 5.50 -0.71 13.61
N SER A 42 6.63 -1.06 13.03
CA SER A 42 6.88 -1.01 11.58
C SER A 42 6.81 -2.41 10.98
N ILE A 43 6.01 -2.58 9.94
CA ILE A 43 5.89 -3.84 9.19
C ILE A 43 6.45 -3.59 7.80
N LEU A 44 7.55 -4.28 7.46
CA LEU A 44 8.20 -4.18 6.16
C LEU A 44 7.58 -5.20 5.21
N VAL A 45 7.02 -4.71 4.10
CA VAL A 45 6.35 -5.52 3.07
C VAL A 45 6.97 -5.38 1.68
N GLY A 46 7.77 -4.33 1.47
CA GLY A 46 8.49 -4.10 0.22
C GLY A 46 9.94 -4.57 0.32
N PRO A 47 10.52 -5.13 -0.75
CA PRO A 47 11.94 -5.43 -0.79
C PRO A 47 12.75 -4.12 -0.72
N VAL A 48 13.86 -4.16 0.02
CA VAL A 48 14.83 -3.07 0.12
C VAL A 48 16.19 -3.69 -0.14
N ASP A 49 16.88 -3.20 -1.18
CA ASP A 49 18.20 -3.74 -1.56
C ASP A 49 19.29 -3.32 -0.58
N ASP A 50 19.20 -2.11 -0.04
CA ASP A 50 20.14 -1.57 0.94
C ASP A 50 19.76 -1.99 2.39
N PRO A 51 20.75 -2.35 3.24
CA PRO A 51 20.49 -2.64 4.63
C PRO A 51 19.87 -1.44 5.37
N LEU A 52 18.69 -1.66 5.96
CA LEU A 52 18.03 -0.65 6.78
C LEU A 52 18.82 -0.38 8.07
N GLN A 53 18.93 0.90 8.43
CA GLN A 53 19.58 1.34 9.66
C GLN A 53 18.55 1.72 10.71
N PHE A 54 18.86 1.49 11.98
CA PHE A 54 18.00 1.87 13.10
C PHE A 54 18.81 2.45 14.25
N ILE A 55 18.17 3.35 15.00
CA ILE A 55 18.72 3.90 16.23
C ILE A 55 18.24 3.01 17.39
N SER A 56 19.16 2.21 17.96
CA SER A 56 18.83 1.25 19.01
C SER A 56 18.11 1.87 20.21
N SER A 57 18.47 3.11 20.60
CA SER A 57 17.81 3.81 21.71
C SER A 57 16.32 4.02 21.47
N ASN A 58 15.91 4.33 20.23
CA ASN A 58 14.51 4.53 19.90
C ASN A 58 13.72 3.21 19.95
N ILE A 59 14.38 2.07 19.73
CA ILE A 59 13.73 0.76 19.82
C ILE A 59 13.45 0.41 21.28
N PHE A 60 14.48 0.41 22.15
CA PHE A 60 14.29 -0.07 23.52
C PHE A 60 13.64 0.95 24.46
N LEU A 61 13.95 2.26 24.34
CA LEU A 61 13.35 3.28 25.23
C LEU A 61 11.88 3.50 24.94
N GLU A 62 11.48 3.42 23.66
CA GLU A 62 10.12 3.73 23.22
C GLU A 62 9.32 2.47 22.88
N SER A 63 9.87 1.29 23.16
CA SER A 63 9.24 -0.01 22.90
C SER A 63 8.78 -0.18 21.44
N ARG A 64 9.60 0.27 20.49
CA ARG A 64 9.32 0.14 19.06
C ARG A 64 9.69 -1.26 18.55
N SER A 65 9.09 -1.68 17.44
CA SER A 65 9.43 -2.95 16.78
C SER A 65 9.42 -2.84 15.27
N THR A 66 10.26 -3.64 14.61
CA THR A 66 10.30 -3.80 13.15
C THR A 66 10.21 -5.28 12.80
N VAL A 67 9.25 -5.65 11.96
CA VAL A 67 9.02 -7.04 11.53
C VAL A 67 8.79 -7.09 10.02
N GLY A 68 9.08 -8.22 9.38
CA GLY A 68 8.80 -8.45 7.96
C GLY A 68 7.51 -9.25 7.75
N SER A 69 6.83 -9.02 6.63
CA SER A 69 5.76 -9.87 6.10
C SER A 69 5.90 -9.97 4.59
N LEU A 70 5.61 -11.14 4.01
CA LEU A 70 5.77 -11.37 2.57
C LEU A 70 4.45 -11.80 1.91
N THR A 71 3.97 -12.99 2.26
CA THR A 71 2.75 -13.56 1.68
C THR A 71 2.14 -14.51 2.69
N GLU A 72 0.81 -14.52 2.74
CA GLU A 72 0.01 -15.32 3.65
C GLU A 72 -0.22 -16.74 3.12
N SER A 73 -0.74 -17.61 3.98
CA SER A 73 -1.23 -18.93 3.59
C SER A 73 -2.53 -18.84 2.79
N VAL A 74 -2.88 -19.94 2.10
CA VAL A 74 -4.16 -20.06 1.36
C VAL A 74 -5.35 -19.82 2.30
N LYS A 75 -5.30 -20.39 3.50
CA LYS A 75 -6.37 -20.24 4.50
C LYS A 75 -6.58 -18.79 4.91
N GLU A 76 -5.51 -18.08 5.22
CA GLU A 76 -5.57 -16.65 5.57
C GLU A 76 -6.08 -15.81 4.39
N THR A 77 -5.74 -16.19 3.17
CA THR A 77 -6.26 -15.55 1.95
C THR A 77 -7.78 -15.73 1.82
N GLU A 78 -8.30 -16.92 2.10
CA GLU A 78 -9.76 -17.18 2.09
C GLU A 78 -10.48 -16.33 3.16
N GLU A 79 -9.92 -16.27 4.37
CA GLU A 79 -10.45 -15.43 5.45
C GLU A 79 -10.44 -13.94 5.08
N LEU A 80 -9.37 -13.46 4.43
CA LEU A 80 -9.26 -12.09 3.92
C LEU A 80 -10.32 -11.78 2.86
N LEU A 81 -10.55 -12.70 1.91
CA LEU A 81 -11.53 -12.51 0.85
C LEU A 81 -12.96 -12.46 1.38
N GLU A 82 -13.30 -13.31 2.35
CA GLU A 82 -14.62 -13.23 3.00
C GLU A 82 -14.77 -11.92 3.77
N PHE A 83 -13.73 -11.49 4.50
CA PHE A 83 -13.73 -10.17 5.15
C PHE A 83 -13.95 -9.02 4.16
N TRP A 84 -13.28 -9.03 2.99
CA TRP A 84 -13.48 -8.01 1.96
C TRP A 84 -14.90 -7.98 1.43
N LYS A 85 -15.48 -9.15 1.20
CA LYS A 85 -16.87 -9.30 0.77
C LYS A 85 -17.85 -8.77 1.83
N GLU A 86 -17.67 -9.15 3.10
CA GLU A 86 -18.49 -8.67 4.21
C GLU A 86 -18.43 -7.15 4.39
N LYS A 87 -17.26 -6.55 4.18
CA LYS A 87 -17.04 -5.09 4.31
C LYS A 87 -17.29 -4.32 3.02
N GLY A 88 -17.61 -5.00 1.91
CA GLY A 88 -17.79 -4.36 0.61
C GLY A 88 -16.53 -3.70 0.06
N LEU A 89 -15.34 -4.17 0.47
CA LEU A 89 -14.06 -3.62 0.04
C LEU A 89 -13.78 -4.02 -1.42
N ARG A 90 -13.33 -3.04 -2.21
CA ARG A 90 -12.96 -3.24 -3.61
C ARG A 90 -11.67 -2.49 -3.93
N SER A 91 -10.89 -3.08 -4.83
CA SER A 91 -9.72 -2.40 -5.40
C SER A 91 -10.15 -1.46 -6.52
N MET A 92 -9.47 -0.32 -6.64
CA MET A 92 -9.60 0.56 -7.80
C MET A 92 -8.78 -0.02 -8.96
N ASN A 93 -9.49 -0.49 -9.97
CA ASN A 93 -8.92 -1.26 -11.07
C ASN A 93 -9.19 -0.58 -12.41
N GLU A 94 -8.17 -0.55 -13.26
CA GLU A 94 -8.30 -0.29 -14.70
C GLU A 94 -8.37 -1.63 -15.43
N ILE A 95 -9.56 -1.95 -15.97
CA ILE A 95 -9.75 -3.18 -16.74
C ILE A 95 -9.21 -2.96 -18.15
N ILE A 96 -8.18 -3.72 -18.53
CA ILE A 96 -7.56 -3.66 -19.86
C ILE A 96 -7.76 -4.97 -20.62
N LYS A 97 -7.60 -4.92 -21.94
CA LYS A 97 -7.55 -6.13 -22.76
C LYS A 97 -6.09 -6.54 -23.04
N MET A 98 -5.88 -7.79 -23.42
CA MET A 98 -4.54 -8.34 -23.68
C MET A 98 -3.81 -7.59 -24.79
N GLU A 99 -4.52 -7.09 -25.80
CA GLU A 99 -3.93 -6.33 -26.90
C GLU A 99 -3.29 -5.01 -26.45
N TYR A 100 -3.68 -4.50 -25.27
CA TYR A 100 -3.16 -3.26 -24.69
C TYR A 100 -2.02 -3.50 -23.69
N ILE A 101 -1.64 -4.75 -23.42
CA ILE A 101 -0.76 -5.10 -22.29
C ILE A 101 0.60 -4.40 -22.33
N ASN A 102 1.20 -4.25 -23.52
CA ASN A 102 2.50 -3.58 -23.67
C ASN A 102 2.42 -2.08 -23.32
N THR A 103 1.34 -1.42 -23.74
CA THR A 103 1.09 -0.01 -23.37
C THR A 103 0.81 0.10 -21.88
N ALA A 104 0.07 -0.85 -21.29
CA ALA A 104 -0.15 -0.89 -19.85
C ALA A 104 1.15 -1.07 -19.06
N PHE A 105 2.10 -1.87 -19.55
CA PHE A 105 3.43 -1.98 -18.93
C PHE A 105 4.22 -0.67 -18.97
N GLN A 106 4.20 0.07 -20.09
CA GLN A 106 4.83 1.39 -20.19
C GLN A 106 4.22 2.40 -19.23
N ARG A 107 2.88 2.40 -19.11
CA ARG A 107 2.16 3.24 -18.14
C ARG A 107 2.51 2.85 -16.70
N LEU A 108 2.54 1.56 -16.40
CA LEU A 108 2.90 1.05 -15.08
C LEU A 108 4.31 1.50 -14.65
N GLU A 109 5.29 1.44 -15.54
CA GLU A 109 6.66 1.92 -15.30
C GLU A 109 6.69 3.41 -14.90
N GLN A 110 5.79 4.20 -15.48
CA GLN A 110 5.63 5.63 -15.18
C GLN A 110 4.71 5.92 -14.00
N ASN A 111 4.21 4.89 -13.30
CA ASN A 111 3.16 4.98 -12.28
C ASN A 111 1.86 5.63 -12.80
N ASP A 112 1.61 5.59 -14.11
CA ASP A 112 0.38 6.05 -14.75
C ASP A 112 -0.71 4.98 -14.66
N VAL A 113 -1.15 4.69 -13.44
CA VAL A 113 -2.25 3.77 -13.15
C VAL A 113 -2.86 4.10 -11.79
N ARG A 114 -4.18 3.93 -11.66
CA ARG A 114 -4.88 4.18 -10.40
C ARG A 114 -5.81 3.03 -9.99
N TYR A 115 -5.36 2.02 -9.24
CA TYR A 115 -4.00 1.70 -8.78
C TYR A 115 -3.47 0.38 -9.36
N ARG A 116 -4.35 -0.40 -10.00
CA ARG A 116 -4.02 -1.73 -10.53
C ARG A 116 -4.61 -1.90 -11.92
N PHE A 117 -3.83 -2.49 -12.82
CA PHE A 117 -4.37 -3.06 -14.04
C PHE A 117 -4.95 -4.45 -13.76
N VAL A 118 -6.08 -4.76 -14.37
CA VAL A 118 -6.62 -6.13 -14.42
C VAL A 118 -6.86 -6.47 -15.88
N VAL A 119 -6.21 -7.52 -16.35
CA VAL A 119 -6.38 -8.00 -17.73
C VAL A 119 -7.64 -8.84 -17.81
N HIS A 120 -8.59 -8.42 -18.64
CA HIS A 120 -9.77 -9.21 -18.94
C HIS A 120 -9.46 -10.27 -20.01
N VAL A 121 -8.80 -11.35 -19.59
CA VAL A 121 -8.31 -12.41 -20.49
C VAL A 121 -9.44 -13.02 -21.32
N ALA A 122 -10.59 -13.34 -20.71
CA ALA A 122 -11.70 -13.99 -21.39
C ALA A 122 -12.29 -13.20 -22.57
N GLY A 123 -12.22 -11.86 -22.53
CA GLY A 123 -12.72 -10.97 -23.59
C GLY A 123 -11.63 -10.37 -24.48
N SER A 124 -10.41 -10.90 -24.40
CA SER A 124 -9.27 -10.47 -25.20
C SER A 124 -8.99 -11.42 -26.35
N LYS A 125 -8.35 -10.93 -27.42
CA LYS A 125 -7.76 -11.78 -28.45
C LYS A 125 -6.32 -12.10 -28.03
N LEU A 126 -5.99 -13.39 -28.03
CA LEU A 126 -4.64 -13.90 -27.78
C LEU A 126 -3.86 -13.99 -29.09
#